data_AF-A0A8K0G3X2-F1
#
_entry.id   AF-A0A8K0G3X2-F1
#
_cell.length_a   1.000
_cell.length_b   1.000
_cell.length_c   1.000
_cell.angle_alpha   90.00
_cell.angle_beta   90.00
_cell.angle_gamma   90.00
#
_symmetry.space_group_name_H-M   'P 1'
#
loop_
_entity.id
_entity.type
_entity.pdbx_description
1 polymer ?
#
loop_
_entity_poly.entity_id
_entity_poly.type
_entity_poly.pdbx_seq_one_letter_code
_entity_poly.pdbx_strand_id
1 'polypeptide(L)' 'NEMNNDIALLKVSSVLNFTHAVKPLKLPSVDQKFEEGWISGWGIYMKPSLLSVTLQCEKMQIINNT' A
#
# COMPACT_ATOMS: atom_id res chain seq x y z
N ASN A 1 -19.13 5.90 -10.32
CA ASN A 1 -18.43 4.95 -11.20
C ASN A 1 -17.17 5.58 -11.82
N GLU A 2 -16.21 6.04 -11.02
CA GLU A 2 -15.00 6.72 -11.53
C GLU A 2 -13.67 6.06 -11.10
N MET A 3 -13.72 4.91 -10.42
CA MET A 3 -12.52 4.23 -9.87
C MET A 3 -12.43 2.74 -10.26
N ASN A 4 -13.08 2.34 -11.37
CA ASN A 4 -12.97 0.96 -11.85
C ASN A 4 -11.55 0.70 -12.36
N ASN A 5 -10.89 -0.33 -11.83
CA ASN A 5 -9.53 -0.74 -12.21
C ASN A 5 -8.48 0.37 -12.03
N ASP A 6 -8.49 1.06 -10.88
CA ASP A 6 -7.47 2.06 -10.53
C ASP A 6 -6.11 1.41 -10.25
N ILE A 7 -5.35 1.10 -11.31
CA ILE A 7 -4.06 0.42 -11.27
C ILE A 7 -3.13 0.91 -12.39
N ALA A 8 -1.84 1.07 -12.09
CA ALA A 8 -0.80 1.45 -13.05
C ALA A 8 0.54 0.75 -12.77
N LEU A 9 1.39 0.62 -13.80
CA LEU A 9 2.76 0.11 -13.70
C LEU A 9 3.76 1.21 -14.08
N LEU A 10 4.79 1.40 -13.25
CA LEU A 10 5.87 2.34 -13.50
C LEU A 10 7.18 1.57 -13.73
N LYS A 11 7.83 1.81 -14.87
CA LYS A 11 9.16 1.26 -15.17
C LYS A 11 10.23 2.27 -14.77
N VAL A 12 11.09 1.87 -13.84
CA VAL A 12 12.28 2.65 -13.46
C VAL A 12 13.29 2.71 -14.61
N SER A 13 13.99 3.84 -14.75
CA SER A 13 14.97 4.06 -15.83
C SER A 13 16.26 3.25 -15.65
N SER A 14 16.54 2.80 -14.42
CA SER A 14 17.70 1.97 -14.06
C SER A 14 17.33 0.90 -13.04
N VAL A 15 18.13 -0.16 -12.96
CA VAL A 15 17.93 -1.25 -11.99
C VAL A 15 18.02 -0.71 -10.56
N LEU A 16 17.11 -1.15 -9.70
CA LEU A 16 17.13 -0.83 -8.27
C LEU A 16 18.09 -1.75 -7.53
N ASN A 17 18.89 -1.18 -6.62
CA ASN A 17 19.71 -1.95 -5.70
C ASN A 17 18.89 -2.35 -4.48
N PHE A 18 18.74 -3.65 -4.24
CA PHE A 18 18.09 -4.14 -3.03
C PHE A 18 19.01 -4.02 -1.82
N THR A 19 18.43 -3.60 -0.70
CA THR A 19 19.14 -3.36 0.56
C THR A 19 18.31 -3.88 1.73
N HIS A 20 18.77 -3.61 2.95
CA HIS A 20 17.94 -3.87 4.12
C HIS A 20 16.63 -3.07 4.09
N ALA A 21 16.68 -1.82 3.61
CA ALA A 21 15.53 -0.90 3.58
C ALA A 21 14.71 -0.95 2.27
N VAL A 22 15.24 -1.54 1.19
CA VAL A 22 14.59 -1.59 -0.13
C VAL A 22 14.45 -3.05 -0.57
N LYS A 23 13.22 -3.55 -0.62
CA LYS A 23 12.87 -4.92 -1.01
C LYS A 23 11.57 -4.97 -1.81
N PRO A 24 11.42 -5.93 -2.74
CA PRO A 24 10.19 -6.11 -3.49
C PRO A 24 9.08 -6.73 -2.63
N LEU A 25 7.82 -6.43 -2.97
CA LEU A 25 6.65 -7.11 -2.41
C LEU A 25 6.25 -8.28 -3.31
N LYS A 26 5.88 -9.42 -2.72
CA LYS A 26 5.40 -10.59 -3.47
C LYS A 26 3.96 -10.37 -3.94
N LEU A 27 3.72 -10.61 -5.22
CA LEU A 27 2.35 -10.61 -5.76
C LEU A 27 1.59 -11.87 -5.31
N PRO A 28 0.33 -11.73 -4.88
CA PRO A 28 -0.48 -12.86 -4.47
C PRO A 28 -0.95 -13.69 -5.68
N SER A 29 -1.33 -14.94 -5.42
CA SER A 29 -2.12 -15.74 -6.36
C SER A 29 -3.58 -15.29 -6.38
N VAL A 30 -4.28 -15.53 -7.49
CA VAL A 30 -5.65 -15.04 -7.74
C VAL A 30 -6.63 -15.39 -6.62
N ASP A 31 -6.56 -16.61 -6.08
CA ASP A 31 -7.48 -17.10 -5.04
C ASP A 31 -6.92 -16.97 -3.61
N GLN A 32 -5.84 -16.22 -3.43
CA GLN A 32 -5.23 -16.06 -2.10
C GLN A 32 -6.13 -15.21 -1.20
N LYS A 33 -6.48 -15.76 -0.04
CA LYS A 33 -7.26 -15.08 0.99
C LYS A 33 -6.37 -14.43 2.03
N PHE A 34 -6.86 -13.32 2.59
CA PHE A 34 -6.23 -12.57 3.66
C PHE A 34 -7.30 -12.24 4.71
N GLU A 35 -6.89 -12.10 5.97
CA GLU A 35 -7.77 -11.70 7.09
C GLU A 35 -7.48 -10.27 7.54
N GLU A 36 -6.24 -9.83 7.35
CA GLU A 36 -5.75 -8.52 7.77
C GLU A 36 -4.70 -7.98 6.81
N GLY A 37 -4.46 -6.68 6.90
CA GLY A 37 -3.46 -5.97 6.11
C GLY A 37 -2.85 -4.81 6.88
N TRP A 38 -1.75 -4.29 6.36
CA TRP A 38 -1.13 -3.07 6.86
C TRP A 38 -1.28 -1.97 5.82
N ILE A 39 -1.64 -0.77 6.28
CA ILE A 39 -1.64 0.43 5.46
C ILE A 39 -0.51 1.31 5.96
N SER A 40 0.31 1.83 5.04
CA SER A 40 1.42 2.74 5.39
C SER A 40 1.50 3.92 4.44
N GLY A 41 2.04 5.03 4.92
CA GLY A 41 2.26 6.22 4.10
C GLY A 41 2.48 7.50 4.91
N TRP A 42 2.59 8.62 4.20
CA TRP A 42 2.75 9.97 4.75
C TRP A 42 1.50 10.85 4.56
N GLY A 43 0.39 10.25 4.13
CA GLY A 43 -0.86 10.93 3.86
C GLY A 43 -1.49 11.56 5.12
N ILE A 44 -2.53 12.38 4.90
CA ILE A 44 -3.34 12.97 5.97
C ILE A 44 -4.17 11.85 6.60
N TYR A 45 -3.96 11.57 7.90
CA TYR A 45 -4.62 10.48 8.61
C TYR A 45 -5.68 10.97 9.61
N MET A 46 -5.68 12.25 10.00
CA MET A 46 -6.73 12.88 10.81
C MET A 46 -7.07 14.26 10.24
N LYS A 47 -8.32 14.71 10.33
CA LYS A 47 -8.69 16.10 10.02
C LYS A 47 -8.95 16.86 11.31
N PRO A 48 -8.50 18.13 11.45
CA PRO A 48 -7.62 18.87 10.53
C PRO A 48 -6.14 18.58 10.85
N SER A 49 -5.46 17.77 10.03
CA SER A 49 -4.01 17.58 10.16
C SER A 49 -3.28 17.98 8.88
N LEU A 50 -2.00 18.30 9.06
CA LEU A 50 -1.01 18.44 7.99
C LEU A 50 -0.56 17.04 7.52
N LEU A 51 0.16 16.99 6.40
CA LEU A 51 0.87 15.78 5.96
C LEU A 51 1.83 15.30 7.05
N SER A 52 1.97 13.98 7.19
CA SER A 52 2.90 13.42 8.17
C SER A 52 4.33 13.56 7.68
N VAL A 53 5.24 14.01 8.55
CA VAL A 53 6.69 14.07 8.26
C VAL A 53 7.41 12.74 8.56
N THR A 54 6.73 11.81 9.25
CA THR A 54 7.21 10.45 9.52
C THR A 54 6.31 9.41 8.86
N LEU A 55 6.86 8.26 8.48
CA LEU A 55 6.06 7.18 7.91
C LEU A 55 5.11 6.63 8.98
N GLN A 56 3.82 6.62 8.70
CA GLN A 56 2.82 6.00 9.55
C GLN A 56 2.48 4.60 9.04
N CYS A 57 2.08 3.71 9.93
CA CYS A 57 1.68 2.34 9.61
C CYS A 57 0.59 1.88 10.57
N GLU A 58 -0.53 1.39 10.04
CA GLU A 58 -1.68 0.96 10.82
C GLU A 58 -2.16 -0.42 10.37
N LYS A 59 -2.55 -1.25 11.34
CA LYS A 59 -3.06 -2.59 11.10
C LYS A 59 -4.58 -2.54 10.88
N MET A 60 -5.04 -3.16 9.80
CA MET A 60 -6.45 -3.16 9.39
C MET A 60 -6.98 -4.58 9.25
N GLN A 61 -8.27 -4.74 9.55
CA GLN A 61 -9.00 -5.98 9.33
C GLN A 61 -9.74 -5.90 7.99
N ILE A 62 -9.87 -7.03 7.30
CA ILE A 62 -10.66 -7.09 6.07
C ILE A 62 -12.15 -7.12 6.43
N ILE A 63 -12.90 -6.20 5.85
CA ILE A 63 -14.36 -6.10 6.01
C ILE A 63 -15.01 -6.79 4.80
N ASN A 64 -15.85 -7.78 5.07
CA ASN A 64 -16.58 -8.50 4.02
C ASN A 64 -17.74 -7.65 3.50
N ASN A 65 -17.92 -7.67 2.18
CA ASN A 65 -19.03 -7.01 1.49
C ASN A 65 -20.24 -7.97 1.43
N THR A 66 -20.93 -8.13 2.56
CA THR A 66 -22.24 -8.83 2.61
C THR A 66 -23.34 -8.02 1.96
#